data_AF-A0A5N1I5I2-F1
#
_entry.id   AF-A0A5N1I5I2-F1
#
_cell.length_a   1.000
_cell.length_b   1.000
_cell.length_c   1.000
_cell.angle_alpha   90.00
_cell.angle_beta   90.00
_cell.angle_gamma   90.00
#
_symmetry.space_group_name_H-M   'P 1'
#
loop_
_entity.id
_entity.type
_entity.pdbx_description
1 polymer ?
#
loop_
_entity_poly.entity_id
_entity_poly.type
_entity_poly.pdbx_seq_one_letter_code
_entity_poly.pdbx_strand_id
1 'polypeptide(L)'
;MYNNALKNKTKLFKAGNSWNFRVTSKDRKALDADQNTIFEKIIDPNGQKIIFKKMEAVDPSLDSFMDTFYQEHGDLMKELEDK
;
A
#
# COMPACT_ATOMS: atom_id res chain seq x y z
N MET A 1 -13.35 0.95 14.68
CA MET A 1 -14.03 1.70 13.60
C MET A 1 -13.34 3.05 13.42
N TYR A 2 -13.09 3.50 12.18
CA TYR A 2 -12.50 4.82 11.91
C TYR A 2 -13.56 5.91 12.11
N ASN A 3 -13.70 6.40 13.35
CA ASN A 3 -14.80 7.30 13.74
C ASN A 3 -14.78 8.69 13.07
N ASN A 4 -13.70 9.06 12.35
CA ASN A 4 -13.57 10.34 11.64
C ASN A 4 -13.18 10.21 10.15
N ALA A 5 -13.46 9.07 9.51
CA ALA A 5 -13.12 8.89 8.10
C ALA A 5 -13.98 9.75 7.16
N LEU A 6 -13.36 10.44 6.20
CA LEU A 6 -14.07 11.08 5.10
C LEU A 6 -14.76 10.02 4.24
N LYS A 7 -16.10 10.07 4.13
CA LYS A 7 -16.90 9.12 3.35
C LYS A 7 -17.52 9.83 2.15
N ASN A 8 -17.00 9.53 0.96
CA ASN A 8 -17.53 10.04 -0.31
C ASN A 8 -17.84 8.87 -1.25
N LYS A 9 -18.83 9.03 -2.13
CA LYS A 9 -19.10 8.07 -3.20
C LYS A 9 -18.18 8.37 -4.38
N THR A 10 -17.53 7.34 -4.93
CA THR A 10 -16.76 7.43 -6.17
C THR A 10 -17.22 6.32 -7.12
N LYS A 11 -17.05 6.54 -8.43
CA LYS A 11 -17.39 5.55 -9.47
C LYS A 11 -16.12 5.03 -10.12
N LEU A 12 -16.11 3.73 -10.42
CA LEU A 12 -15.12 3.12 -11.28
C LEU A 12 -15.34 3.62 -12.71
N PHE A 13 -14.26 3.93 -13.42
CA PHE A 13 -14.33 4.33 -14.83
C PHE A 13 -13.17 3.72 -15.62
N LYS A 14 -13.38 3.54 -16.93
CA LYS A 14 -12.35 3.01 -17.83
C LYS A 14 -11.46 4.15 -18.33
N ALA A 15 -10.14 3.96 -18.26
CA ALA A 15 -9.16 4.85 -18.87
C ALA A 15 -8.08 4.01 -19.55
N GLY A 16 -8.01 4.10 -20.88
CA GLY A 16 -7.22 3.18 -21.70
C GLY A 16 -7.62 1.73 -21.44
N ASN A 17 -6.62 0.90 -21.10
CA ASN A 17 -6.80 -0.53 -20.84
C ASN A 17 -7.05 -0.87 -19.36
N SER A 18 -7.30 0.13 -18.51
CA SER A 18 -7.43 -0.06 -17.06
C SER A 18 -8.76 0.50 -16.51
N TRP A 19 -9.15 -0.02 -15.35
CA TRP A 19 -10.27 0.48 -14.54
C TRP A 19 -9.73 1.25 -13.34
N ASN A 20 -10.28 2.44 -13.11
CA ASN A 20 -9.71 3.40 -12.18
C ASN A 20 -10.78 3.95 -11.23
N PHE A 21 -10.39 4.22 -9.98
CA PHE A 21 -11.16 5.04 -9.04
C PHE A 21 -10.66 6.47 -9.09
N ARG A 22 -11.58 7.44 -9.00
CA ARG A 22 -11.19 8.84 -8.95
C ARG A 22 -10.77 9.23 -7.53
N VAL A 23 -9.55 9.76 -7.41
CA VAL A 23 -9.06 10.50 -6.24
C VAL A 23 -9.26 11.98 -6.52
N THR A 24 -10.05 12.68 -5.72
CA THR A 24 -10.28 14.12 -5.92
C THR A 24 -9.11 14.95 -5.38
N SER A 25 -9.01 16.22 -5.76
CA SER A 25 -8.00 17.12 -5.19
C SER A 25 -8.13 17.27 -3.67
N LYS A 26 -9.35 17.12 -3.12
CA LYS A 26 -9.60 17.12 -1.68
C LYS A 26 -9.05 15.84 -1.03
N ASP A 27 -9.30 14.69 -1.63
CA ASP A 27 -8.79 13.40 -1.14
C ASP A 27 -7.26 13.37 -1.18
N ARG A 28 -6.65 13.82 -2.29
CA ARG A 28 -5.19 13.93 -2.44
C ARG A 28 -4.57 14.78 -1.32
N LYS A 29 -5.16 15.94 -1.01
CA LYS A 29 -4.70 16.82 0.07
C LYS A 29 -4.85 16.15 1.44
N ALA A 30 -5.96 15.46 1.70
CA ALA A 30 -6.17 14.75 2.95
C ALA A 30 -5.21 13.56 3.13
N LEU A 31 -4.78 12.94 2.03
CA LEU A 31 -3.79 11.87 2.02
C LEU A 31 -2.34 12.36 2.05
N ASP A 32 -2.10 13.67 1.92
CA ASP A 32 -0.80 14.27 1.67
C ASP A 32 -0.01 13.51 0.58
N ALA A 33 -0.68 13.24 -0.54
CA ALA A 33 -0.15 12.41 -1.61
C ALA A 33 0.28 13.25 -2.82
N ASP A 34 1.27 12.77 -3.54
CA ASP A 34 1.75 13.30 -4.80
C ASP A 34 1.74 12.22 -5.90
N GLN A 35 2.44 12.47 -7.00
CA GLN A 35 2.51 11.56 -8.14
C GLN A 35 3.39 10.32 -7.89
N ASN A 36 4.28 10.38 -6.88
CA ASN A 36 5.21 9.32 -6.54
C ASN A 36 4.72 8.48 -5.36
N THR A 37 3.66 8.91 -4.68
CA THR A 37 3.08 8.19 -3.54
C THR A 37 2.55 6.83 -3.97
N ILE A 38 3.07 5.77 -3.33
CA ILE A 38 2.67 4.39 -3.58
C ILE A 38 1.59 3.98 -2.57
N PHE A 39 0.62 3.21 -3.05
CA PHE A 39 -0.43 2.61 -2.24
C PHE A 39 -0.41 1.10 -2.41
N GLU A 40 -0.45 0.38 -1.29
CA GLU A 40 -0.78 -1.04 -1.28
C GLU A 40 -2.27 -1.21 -1.58
N LYS A 41 -2.60 -2.16 -2.46
CA LYS A 41 -3.98 -2.50 -2.84
C LYS A 41 -4.35 -3.86 -2.25
N ILE A 42 -5.38 -3.89 -1.42
CA ILE A 42 -5.92 -5.10 -0.79
C ILE A 42 -7.37 -5.26 -1.22
N ILE A 43 -7.73 -6.43 -1.76
CA ILE A 43 -9.11 -6.80 -2.09
C ILE A 43 -9.54 -7.87 -1.11
N ASP A 44 -10.67 -7.67 -0.43
CA ASP A 44 -11.22 -8.69 0.46
C ASP A 44 -11.55 -9.95 -0.34
N PRO A 45 -11.35 -11.17 0.21
CA PRO A 45 -11.62 -12.42 -0.51
C PRO A 45 -13.05 -12.56 -1.03
N ASN A 46 -14.02 -11.90 -0.37
CA ASN A 46 -15.43 -11.90 -0.76
C ASN A 46 -15.76 -10.84 -1.84
N GLY A 47 -14.78 -10.05 -2.28
CA GLY A 47 -14.93 -9.02 -3.31
C GLY A 47 -15.72 -7.78 -2.90
N GLN A 48 -16.18 -7.66 -1.65
CA GLN A 48 -17.05 -6.56 -1.21
C GLN A 48 -16.29 -5.28 -0.88
N LYS A 49 -14.98 -5.37 -0.70
CA LYS A 49 -14.16 -4.26 -0.25
C LYS A 49 -12.82 -4.25 -0.96
N ILE A 50 -12.41 -3.05 -1.32
CA ILE A 50 -11.04 -2.73 -1.73
C ILE A 50 -10.51 -1.66 -0.78
N ILE A 51 -9.27 -1.81 -0.36
CA ILE A 51 -8.55 -0.86 0.49
C ILE A 51 -7.29 -0.44 -0.26
N PHE A 52 -7.06 0.87 -0.34
CA PHE A 52 -5.77 1.42 -0.73
C PHE A 52 -5.13 1.99 0.53
N LYS A 53 -4.01 1.39 0.95
CA LYS A 53 -3.24 1.84 2.12
C LYS A 53 -2.02 2.59 1.61
N LYS A 54 -1.90 3.88 1.97
CA LYS A 54 -0.70 4.67 1.64
C LYS A 54 0.49 3.95 2.27
N MET A 55 1.50 3.64 1.46
CA MET A 55 2.76 3.12 1.99
C MET A 55 3.52 4.29 2.59
N GLU A 56 4.07 4.11 3.79
CA GLU A 56 5.09 5.03 4.27
C GLU A 56 6.26 4.99 3.28
N ALA A 57 6.88 6.14 3.04
CA ALA A 57 8.12 6.14 2.28
C ALA A 57 9.07 5.21 3.02
N VAL A 58 9.45 4.10 2.38
CA VAL A 58 10.42 3.20 2.97
C VAL A 58 11.67 4.05 3.18
N ASP A 59 12.08 4.20 4.43
CA ASP A 59 13.35 4.84 4.72
C ASP A 59 14.41 3.99 4.01
N PRO A 60 15.18 4.54 3.05
CA PRO A 60 16.18 3.77 2.32
C PRO A 60 17.19 3.10 3.25
N SER A 61 17.39 3.64 4.46
CA SER A 61 18.22 3.03 5.49
C SER A 61 17.61 1.77 6.10
N LEU A 62 16.28 1.65 6.12
CA LEU A 62 15.59 0.45 6.60
C LEU A 62 15.69 -0.69 5.59
N ASP A 63 15.55 -0.42 4.29
CA ASP A 63 15.79 -1.43 3.24
C ASP A 63 17.23 -1.93 3.29
N SER A 64 18.20 -1.03 3.39
CA SER A 64 19.61 -1.39 3.54
C SER A 64 19.88 -2.18 4.83
N PHE A 65 19.20 -1.86 5.93
CA PHE A 65 19.30 -2.62 7.18
C PHE A 65 18.73 -4.03 7.01
N MET A 66 17.56 -4.17 6.38
CA MET A 66 16.95 -5.48 6.14
C MET A 66 17.84 -6.34 5.25
N ASP A 67 18.35 -5.82 4.15
CA ASP A 67 19.29 -6.54 3.27
C ASP A 67 20.54 -7.00 4.03
N THR A 68 21.11 -6.12 4.86
CA THR A 68 22.30 -6.47 5.68
C THR A 68 21.94 -7.54 6.71
N PHE A 69 20.82 -7.39 7.42
CA PHE A 69 20.34 -8.35 8.42
C PHE A 69 20.07 -9.74 7.81
N TYR A 70 19.46 -9.78 6.62
CA TYR A 70 19.23 -11.03 5.89
C TYR A 70 20.52 -11.69 5.42
N GLN A 71 21.54 -10.91 5.03
CA GLN A 71 22.86 -11.48 4.69
C GLN A 71 23.62 -11.97 5.92
N GLU A 72 23.59 -11.23 7.03
CA GLU A 72 24.27 -11.60 8.27
C GLU A 72 23.63 -12.80 8.98
N HIS A 73 22.32 -13.00 8.82
CA HIS A 73 21.56 -14.07 9.48
C HIS A 73 20.91 -15.06 8.51
N GLY A 74 21.39 -15.12 7.27
CA GLY A 74 20.81 -15.97 6.21
C GLY A 74 20.75 -17.46 6.57
N ASP A 75 21.69 -17.94 7.39
CA ASP A 75 21.71 -19.32 7.88
C ASP A 75 20.58 -19.63 8.87
N LEU A 76 20.25 -18.66 9.76
CA LEU A 76 19.14 -18.75 10.72
C LEU A 76 17.77 -18.67 10.04
N MET A 77 17.66 -17.89 8.95
CA MET A 77 16.42 -17.76 8.20
C MET A 77 16.11 -19.00 7.35
N LYS A 78 17.14 -19.67 6.80
CA LYS A 78 16.98 -20.97 6.13
C LYS A 78 16.46 -22.06 7.06
N GLU A 79 16.92 -22.09 8.31
CA GLU A 79 16.43 -23.05 9.32
C GLU A 79 14.94 -22.86 9.68
N LEU A 80 14.40 -21.64 9.49
CA LEU A 80 12.98 -21.33 9.70
C LEU A 80 12.10 -21.63 8.48
N GLU A 81 12.65 -21.58 7.26
CA GLU A 81 11.94 -21.94 6.02
C GLU A 81 11.72 -23.45 5.87
N ASP A 82 12.60 -24.28 6.45
CA ASP A 82 12.53 -25.74 6.39
C ASP A 82 11.54 -26.38 7.40
N LYS A 83 10.64 -25.59 8.00
CA LYS A 83 9.58 -26.03 8.93
C LYS A 83 8.18 -25.72 8.44
#